data_AF-A0A1Q3VBT1-F1
#
_entry.id   AF-A0A1Q3VBT1-F1
#
_cell.length_a   1.000
_cell.length_b   1.000
_cell.length_c   1.000
_cell.angle_alpha   90.00
_cell.angle_beta   90.00
_cell.angle_gamma   90.00
#
_symmetry.space_group_name_H-M   'P 1'
#
loop_
_entity.id
_entity.type
_entity.pdbx_description
1 polymer ?
#
loop_
_entity_poly.entity_id
_entity_poly.type
_entity_poly.pdbx_seq_one_letter_code
_entity_poly.pdbx_strand_id
1 'polypeptide(L)'
;MLGLPALREGALWATARALDAPVLVSANALSQWAVDADGYRMWTGFNGRALKLVHSHPVALDSAGFVAACRYRGFPWETEDYLDLAAAAPWIWWASQDWCVEPEVARDEDAVLDRISGTVRLNTLCLNGAKRRGSAHNFVPVIQGWRPEHYLRCIDRMPFVLDCPLIGIGSMCRRHVGGPNGILAVLEALDSAFAGTATRFHLFGLKSQGIQHAAMHPRVASCDSQAYGMAARQDAWKARAAKSDRYVAGIMRRWYEQQLATMRTTPSRPGLNHAPPPESPARLAPHEARIRDAYEELRALHEAGELSWSQLSPQHAYEMAFLDE
;
A
#
# COMPACT_ATOMS: atom_id res chain seq x y z
N MET A 1 4.03 8.39 -10.68
CA MET A 1 2.93 7.74 -11.40
C MET A 1 1.64 8.50 -11.13
N LEU A 2 0.72 8.55 -12.09
CA LEU A 2 -0.60 9.16 -11.90
C LEU A 2 -1.59 8.10 -11.39
N GLY A 3 -2.11 8.29 -10.17
CA GLY A 3 -3.15 7.42 -9.62
C GLY A 3 -4.51 7.79 -10.18
N LEU A 4 -5.10 6.97 -11.07
CA LEU A 4 -6.40 7.29 -11.67
C LEU A 4 -7.57 6.69 -10.85
N PRO A 5 -8.70 7.43 -10.68
CA PRO A 5 -9.88 6.94 -9.96
C PRO A 5 -10.62 5.79 -10.64
N ALA A 6 -10.40 5.62 -11.95
CA ALA A 6 -11.07 4.63 -12.79
C ALA A 6 -10.20 4.33 -14.01
N LEU A 7 -10.14 3.06 -14.40
CA LEU A 7 -9.56 2.65 -15.68
C LEU A 7 -10.66 2.65 -16.75
N ARG A 8 -10.79 3.75 -17.48
CA ARG A 8 -11.77 3.90 -18.58
C ARG A 8 -11.32 4.95 -19.58
N GLU A 9 -11.79 4.83 -20.81
CA GLU A 9 -11.63 5.89 -21.81
C GLU A 9 -12.29 7.19 -21.29
N GLY A 10 -11.58 8.31 -21.45
CA GLY A 10 -12.05 9.60 -20.95
C GLY A 10 -10.93 10.62 -20.75
N ALA A 11 -11.29 11.80 -20.26
CA ALA A 11 -10.37 12.95 -20.19
C ALA A 11 -9.13 12.67 -19.32
N LEU A 12 -9.28 11.95 -18.21
CA LEU A 12 -8.16 11.58 -17.34
C LEU A 12 -7.21 10.62 -18.05
N TRP A 13 -7.73 9.54 -18.63
CA TRP A 13 -6.94 8.58 -19.40
C TRP A 13 -6.21 9.23 -20.58
N ALA A 14 -6.94 9.98 -21.40
CA ALA A 14 -6.37 10.70 -22.55
C ALA A 14 -5.27 11.68 -22.11
N THR A 15 -5.42 12.34 -20.96
CA THR A 15 -4.41 13.25 -20.43
C THR A 15 -3.17 12.52 -19.93
N ALA A 16 -3.33 11.39 -19.24
CA ALA A 16 -2.20 10.57 -18.79
C ALA A 16 -1.38 10.07 -19.99
N ARG A 17 -2.05 9.60 -21.05
CA ARG A 17 -1.40 9.20 -22.31
C ARG A 17 -0.70 10.36 -23.01
N ALA A 18 -1.35 11.52 -23.11
CA ALA A 18 -0.74 12.71 -23.73
C ALA A 18 0.48 13.25 -22.96
N LEU A 19 0.62 12.91 -21.68
CA LEU A 19 1.77 13.23 -20.85
C LEU A 19 2.84 12.13 -20.85
N ASP A 20 2.58 11.01 -21.53
CA ASP A 20 3.36 9.78 -21.42
C ASP A 20 3.59 9.32 -19.96
N ALA A 21 2.61 9.61 -19.10
CA ALA A 21 2.75 9.41 -17.67
C ALA A 21 2.30 7.99 -17.29
N PRO A 22 3.15 7.16 -16.64
CA PRO A 22 2.72 5.85 -16.17
C PRO A 22 1.61 5.98 -15.13
N VAL A 23 0.62 5.11 -15.24
CA VAL A 23 -0.62 5.14 -14.46
C VAL A 23 -0.58 4.07 -13.37
N LEU A 24 -1.15 4.38 -12.22
CA LEU A 24 -1.52 3.41 -11.18
C LEU A 24 -3.04 3.40 -11.06
N VAL A 25 -3.64 2.21 -10.99
CA VAL A 25 -5.06 2.02 -10.68
C VAL A 25 -5.22 1.05 -9.54
N SER A 26 -6.20 1.33 -8.69
CA SER A 26 -6.60 0.44 -7.60
C SER A 26 -7.53 -0.65 -8.11
N ALA A 27 -7.42 -1.88 -7.63
CA ALA A 27 -8.33 -2.98 -7.98
C ALA A 27 -9.80 -2.62 -7.74
N ASN A 28 -10.09 -1.84 -6.68
CA ASN A 28 -11.43 -1.34 -6.40
C ASN A 28 -12.01 -0.49 -7.55
N ALA A 29 -11.17 0.15 -8.36
CA ALA A 29 -11.59 0.94 -9.52
C ALA A 29 -12.12 0.07 -10.67
N LEU A 30 -11.88 -1.25 -10.61
CA LEU A 30 -12.35 -2.26 -11.54
C LEU A 30 -13.52 -3.06 -10.97
N SER A 31 -13.86 -2.91 -9.70
CA SER A 31 -14.93 -3.70 -9.06
C SER A 31 -16.31 -3.46 -9.67
N GLN A 32 -17.02 -4.56 -9.89
CA GLN A 32 -18.43 -4.60 -10.25
C GLN A 32 -19.25 -4.91 -9.00
N TRP A 33 -20.44 -4.33 -8.96
CA TRP A 33 -21.33 -4.41 -7.82
C TRP A 33 -22.76 -4.61 -8.29
N ALA A 34 -23.47 -5.50 -7.60
CA ALA A 34 -24.91 -5.68 -7.73
C ALA A 34 -25.59 -5.24 -6.43
N VAL A 35 -26.92 -5.19 -6.47
CA VAL A 35 -27.77 -5.01 -5.30
C VAL A 35 -28.58 -6.30 -5.16
N ASP A 36 -28.57 -6.90 -3.97
CA ASP A 36 -29.38 -8.10 -3.70
C ASP A 36 -30.86 -7.74 -3.47
N ALA A 37 -31.67 -8.77 -3.19
CA ALA A 37 -33.10 -8.60 -2.97
C ALA A 37 -33.43 -7.72 -1.74
N ASP A 38 -32.53 -7.65 -0.77
CA ASP A 38 -32.69 -6.88 0.47
C ASP A 38 -32.09 -5.47 0.39
N GLY A 39 -31.54 -5.10 -0.78
CA GLY A 39 -30.97 -3.78 -1.03
C GLY A 39 -29.50 -3.64 -0.63
N TYR A 40 -28.83 -4.73 -0.23
CA TYR A 40 -27.42 -4.70 0.10
C TYR A 40 -26.55 -4.79 -1.14
N ARG A 41 -25.47 -4.00 -1.12
CA ARG A 41 -24.51 -3.94 -2.21
C ARG A 41 -23.56 -5.13 -2.12
N MET A 42 -23.56 -5.98 -3.13
CA MET A 42 -22.70 -7.16 -3.22
C MET A 42 -21.64 -6.97 -4.30
N TRP A 43 -20.39 -7.34 -4.00
CA TRP A 43 -19.33 -7.40 -5.00
C TRP A 43 -19.55 -8.61 -5.90
N THR A 44 -19.37 -8.45 -7.21
CA THR A 44 -19.69 -9.51 -8.18
C THR A 44 -18.56 -9.84 -9.17
N GLY A 45 -17.39 -9.21 -9.02
CA GLY A 45 -16.25 -9.44 -9.91
C GLY A 45 -15.49 -8.17 -10.27
N PHE A 46 -14.46 -8.33 -11.09
CA PHE A 46 -13.74 -7.23 -11.72
C PHE A 46 -14.16 -7.05 -13.18
N ASN A 47 -14.24 -5.79 -13.63
CA ASN A 47 -14.59 -5.43 -14.99
C ASN A 47 -13.41 -5.65 -15.95
N GLY A 48 -13.36 -6.82 -16.58
CA GLY A 48 -12.32 -7.16 -17.57
C GLY A 48 -12.31 -6.27 -18.82
N ARG A 49 -13.41 -5.59 -19.18
CA ARG A 49 -13.45 -4.75 -20.41
C ARG A 49 -12.49 -3.57 -20.35
N ALA A 50 -12.16 -3.09 -19.15
CA ALA A 50 -11.21 -1.99 -18.95
C ALA A 50 -9.75 -2.40 -19.23
N LEU A 51 -9.44 -3.71 -19.18
CA LEU A 51 -8.07 -4.22 -19.30
C LEU A 51 -7.45 -4.04 -20.69
N LYS A 52 -8.26 -3.81 -21.72
CA LYS A 52 -7.78 -3.41 -23.05
C LYS A 52 -6.90 -2.15 -23.01
N LEU A 53 -7.12 -1.28 -22.02
CA LEU A 53 -6.36 -0.04 -21.85
C LEU A 53 -4.93 -0.30 -21.35
N VAL A 54 -4.73 -1.33 -20.53
CA VAL A 54 -3.42 -1.76 -20.02
C VAL A 54 -2.49 -2.19 -21.16
N HIS A 55 -3.03 -2.72 -22.25
CA HIS A 55 -2.25 -3.10 -23.44
C HIS A 55 -1.74 -1.90 -24.25
N SER A 56 -2.28 -0.70 -24.01
CA SER A 56 -2.01 0.49 -24.82
C SER A 56 -1.17 1.55 -24.11
N HIS A 57 -0.89 1.36 -22.82
CA HIS A 57 -0.16 2.32 -21.99
C HIS A 57 0.41 1.64 -20.73
N PRO A 58 1.54 2.08 -20.17
CA PRO A 58 2.05 1.59 -18.89
C PRO A 58 1.08 1.80 -17.73
N VAL A 59 0.53 0.70 -17.20
CA VAL A 59 -0.38 0.70 -16.04
C VAL A 59 0.12 -0.28 -14.98
N ALA A 60 0.19 0.16 -13.74
CA ALA A 60 0.38 -0.68 -12.57
C ALA A 60 -0.92 -0.89 -11.79
N LEU A 61 -0.98 -2.02 -11.08
CA LEU A 61 -2.14 -2.41 -10.28
C LEU A 61 -1.81 -2.34 -8.78
N ASP A 62 -2.58 -1.52 -8.07
CA ASP A 62 -2.66 -1.49 -6.61
C ASP A 62 -3.78 -2.42 -6.12
N SER A 63 -3.54 -3.09 -4.98
CA SER A 63 -4.45 -4.07 -4.40
C SER A 63 -5.72 -3.47 -3.82
N ALA A 64 -5.74 -2.15 -3.56
CA ALA A 64 -6.79 -1.42 -2.86
C ALA A 64 -6.85 -1.61 -1.33
N GLY A 65 -5.80 -2.11 -0.67
CA GLY A 65 -5.80 -2.41 0.77
C GLY A 65 -6.39 -1.30 1.66
N PHE A 66 -6.00 -0.04 1.43
CA PHE A 66 -6.55 1.09 2.18
C PHE A 66 -8.04 1.36 1.92
N VAL A 67 -8.45 1.34 0.65
CA VAL A 67 -9.87 1.55 0.28
C VAL A 67 -10.73 0.42 0.83
N ALA A 68 -10.24 -0.82 0.74
CA ALA A 68 -10.89 -2.01 1.24
C ALA A 68 -11.12 -1.92 2.76
N ALA A 69 -10.07 -1.60 3.52
CA ALA A 69 -10.16 -1.40 4.96
C ALA A 69 -11.15 -0.28 5.34
N CYS A 70 -11.03 0.90 4.73
CA CYS A 70 -11.85 2.05 5.11
C CYS A 70 -13.32 1.95 4.67
N ARG A 71 -13.63 1.28 3.55
CA ARG A 71 -15.00 1.22 3.01
C ARG A 71 -15.74 -0.08 3.32
N TYR A 72 -15.02 -1.20 3.38
CA TYR A 72 -15.63 -2.53 3.46
C TYR A 72 -15.13 -3.31 4.68
N ARG A 73 -14.27 -2.71 5.52
CA ARG A 73 -13.64 -3.36 6.69
C ARG A 73 -12.78 -4.57 6.33
N GLY A 74 -12.39 -4.70 5.07
CA GLY A 74 -11.79 -5.89 4.51
C GLY A 74 -11.83 -5.88 2.99
N PHE A 75 -11.13 -6.80 2.34
CA PHE A 75 -11.33 -7.01 0.92
C PHE A 75 -12.71 -7.63 0.69
N PRO A 76 -13.53 -7.08 -0.23
CA PRO A 76 -14.81 -7.68 -0.61
C PRO A 76 -14.66 -8.76 -1.69
N TRP A 77 -13.42 -9.09 -2.06
CA TRP A 77 -13.03 -10.13 -3.00
C TRP A 77 -11.96 -11.01 -2.36
N GLU A 78 -11.86 -12.25 -2.84
CA GLU A 78 -10.86 -13.20 -2.37
C GLU A 78 -9.50 -12.95 -3.03
N THR A 79 -8.44 -13.53 -2.45
CA THR A 79 -7.09 -13.43 -3.02
C THR A 79 -7.00 -14.07 -4.41
N GLU A 80 -7.73 -15.15 -4.66
CA GLU A 80 -7.73 -15.79 -5.98
C GLU A 80 -8.40 -14.90 -7.06
N ASP A 81 -9.47 -14.17 -6.72
CA ASP A 81 -10.09 -13.19 -7.64
C ASP A 81 -9.11 -12.09 -8.04
N TYR A 82 -8.34 -11.58 -7.07
CA TYR A 82 -7.34 -10.55 -7.31
C TYR A 82 -6.17 -11.08 -8.14
N LEU A 83 -5.75 -12.33 -7.91
CA LEU A 83 -4.70 -12.97 -8.69
C LEU A 83 -5.10 -13.22 -10.14
N ASP A 84 -6.37 -13.56 -10.40
CA ASP A 84 -6.90 -13.66 -11.75
C ASP A 84 -6.86 -12.30 -12.46
N LEU A 85 -7.23 -11.22 -11.76
CA LEU A 85 -7.09 -9.85 -12.28
C LEU A 85 -5.63 -9.49 -12.58
N ALA A 86 -4.70 -9.82 -11.66
CA ALA A 86 -3.28 -9.56 -11.83
C ALA A 86 -2.67 -10.33 -13.02
N ALA A 87 -3.19 -11.52 -13.34
CA ALA A 87 -2.74 -12.31 -14.49
C ALA A 87 -3.42 -11.91 -15.82
N ALA A 88 -4.56 -11.20 -15.77
CA ALA A 88 -5.40 -10.95 -16.95
C ALA A 88 -4.90 -9.83 -17.89
N ALA A 89 -3.85 -9.09 -17.54
CA ALA A 89 -3.34 -7.98 -18.35
C ALA A 89 -1.84 -7.76 -18.16
N PRO A 90 -1.14 -7.13 -19.12
CA PRO A 90 0.29 -6.86 -19.04
C PRO A 90 0.58 -5.64 -18.15
N TRP A 91 0.29 -5.75 -16.86
CA TRP A 91 0.65 -4.72 -15.88
C TRP A 91 2.16 -4.52 -15.87
N ILE A 92 2.64 -3.28 -15.78
CA ILE A 92 4.08 -3.04 -15.59
C ILE A 92 4.58 -3.65 -14.27
N TRP A 93 3.70 -3.66 -13.28
CA TRP A 93 3.77 -4.45 -12.07
C TRP A 93 2.41 -4.47 -11.38
N TRP A 94 2.20 -5.43 -10.49
CA TRP A 94 1.03 -5.51 -9.62
C TRP A 94 1.46 -5.77 -8.17
N ALA A 95 0.85 -5.06 -7.24
CA ALA A 95 1.18 -5.13 -5.82
C ALA A 95 0.49 -6.33 -5.15
N SER A 96 1.13 -6.96 -4.16
CA SER A 96 0.45 -7.90 -3.27
C SER A 96 -0.76 -7.24 -2.60
N GLN A 97 -1.76 -8.02 -2.23
CA GLN A 97 -2.72 -7.58 -1.20
C GLN A 97 -1.99 -7.36 0.12
N ASP A 98 -2.49 -6.41 0.89
CA ASP A 98 -1.86 -5.94 2.12
C ASP A 98 -2.91 -5.38 3.09
N TRP A 99 -2.54 -5.28 4.36
CA TRP A 99 -3.34 -4.66 5.40
C TRP A 99 -2.69 -3.37 5.87
N CYS A 100 -3.20 -2.25 5.36
CA CYS A 100 -2.70 -0.91 5.63
C CYS A 100 -2.80 -0.51 7.11
N VAL A 101 -1.84 0.21 7.67
CA VAL A 101 -1.74 0.47 9.12
C VAL A 101 -1.85 1.94 9.48
N GLU A 102 -2.50 2.74 8.63
CA GLU A 102 -2.77 4.13 8.94
C GLU A 102 -3.57 4.27 10.25
N PRO A 103 -3.38 5.35 11.03
CA PRO A 103 -4.03 5.54 12.34
C PRO A 103 -5.57 5.50 12.31
N GLU A 104 -6.19 5.77 11.16
CA GLU A 104 -7.64 5.69 10.99
C GLU A 104 -8.15 4.24 10.95
N VAL A 105 -7.26 3.28 10.63
CA VAL A 105 -7.54 1.85 10.50
C VAL A 105 -6.95 1.05 11.68
N ALA A 106 -5.70 1.33 12.07
CA ALA A 106 -5.01 0.66 13.17
C ALA A 106 -4.73 1.68 14.29
N ARG A 107 -5.45 1.56 15.41
CA ARG A 107 -5.50 2.59 16.46
C ARG A 107 -4.55 2.34 17.62
N ASP A 108 -4.03 1.13 17.73
CA ASP A 108 -3.13 0.67 18.78
C ASP A 108 -2.05 -0.23 18.18
N GLU A 109 -1.05 -0.55 19.00
CA GLU A 109 0.13 -1.32 18.59
C GLU A 109 -0.24 -2.73 18.12
N ASP A 110 -1.11 -3.43 18.84
CA ASP A 110 -1.53 -4.79 18.48
C ASP A 110 -2.26 -4.82 17.14
N ALA A 111 -3.17 -3.87 16.90
CA ALA A 111 -3.84 -3.72 15.62
C ALA A 111 -2.85 -3.46 14.47
N VAL A 112 -1.74 -2.77 14.72
CA VAL A 112 -0.68 -2.58 13.73
C VAL A 112 0.08 -3.89 13.49
N LEU A 113 0.46 -4.60 14.54
CA LEU A 113 1.20 -5.86 14.47
C LEU A 113 0.39 -6.99 13.82
N ASP A 114 -0.90 -7.10 14.11
CA ASP A 114 -1.80 -8.07 13.48
C ASP A 114 -1.88 -7.82 11.97
N ARG A 115 -1.95 -6.55 11.56
CA ARG A 115 -2.03 -6.14 10.14
C ARG A 115 -0.73 -6.36 9.39
N ILE A 116 0.41 -6.20 10.06
CA ILE A 116 1.69 -6.64 9.52
C ILE A 116 1.67 -8.15 9.30
N SER A 117 1.21 -8.94 10.29
CA SER A 117 1.15 -10.41 10.20
C SER A 117 0.23 -10.87 9.07
N GLY A 118 -0.95 -10.24 8.89
CA GLY A 118 -1.81 -10.53 7.74
C GLY A 118 -1.21 -10.09 6.40
N THR A 119 -0.41 -9.02 6.39
CA THR A 119 0.33 -8.59 5.18
C THR A 119 1.39 -9.63 4.81
N VAL A 120 2.09 -10.20 5.79
CA VAL A 120 3.04 -11.32 5.59
C VAL A 120 2.33 -12.52 4.97
N ARG A 121 1.19 -12.91 5.53
CA ARG A 121 0.36 -14.00 4.98
C ARG A 121 -0.07 -13.72 3.54
N LEU A 122 -0.61 -12.52 3.27
CA LEU A 122 -1.11 -12.15 1.94
C LEU A 122 0.01 -12.08 0.90
N ASN A 123 1.21 -11.63 1.27
CA ASN A 123 2.38 -11.68 0.39
C ASN A 123 2.73 -13.11 -0.01
N THR A 124 2.73 -14.04 0.95
CA THR A 124 2.98 -15.47 0.69
C THR A 124 1.94 -16.06 -0.25
N LEU A 125 0.65 -15.80 0.01
CA LEU A 125 -0.45 -16.24 -0.84
C LEU A 125 -0.35 -15.64 -2.25
N CYS A 126 -0.07 -14.34 -2.36
CA CYS A 126 0.06 -13.65 -3.63
C CYS A 126 1.24 -14.19 -4.44
N LEU A 127 2.42 -14.35 -3.83
CA LEU A 127 3.61 -14.86 -4.50
C LEU A 127 3.41 -16.29 -5.02
N ASN A 128 2.82 -17.17 -4.20
CA ASN A 128 2.53 -18.54 -4.61
C ASN A 128 1.49 -18.57 -5.74
N GLY A 129 0.44 -17.74 -5.63
CA GLY A 129 -0.56 -17.57 -6.68
C GLY A 129 0.02 -17.03 -7.99
N ALA A 130 0.95 -16.06 -7.89
CA ALA A 130 1.67 -15.48 -9.02
C ALA A 130 2.50 -16.53 -9.77
N LYS A 131 3.23 -17.38 -9.03
CA LYS A 131 4.03 -18.47 -9.58
C LYS A 131 3.14 -19.46 -10.35
N ARG A 132 2.00 -19.85 -9.78
CA ARG A 132 1.02 -20.75 -10.44
C ARG A 132 0.44 -20.16 -11.73
N ARG A 133 0.26 -18.84 -11.79
CA ARG A 133 -0.31 -18.11 -12.94
C ARG A 133 0.73 -17.60 -13.95
N GLY A 134 2.02 -17.79 -13.68
CA GLY A 134 3.09 -17.24 -14.53
C GLY A 134 3.26 -15.71 -14.44
N SER A 135 2.64 -15.05 -13.46
CA SER A 135 2.67 -13.60 -13.25
C SER A 135 3.65 -13.14 -12.16
N ALA A 136 4.55 -14.02 -11.71
CA ALA A 136 5.54 -13.68 -10.69
C ALA A 136 6.62 -12.69 -11.16
N HIS A 137 6.84 -12.58 -12.47
CA HIS A 137 7.88 -11.73 -13.06
C HIS A 137 7.63 -10.21 -12.90
N ASN A 138 6.38 -9.81 -12.67
CA ASN A 138 5.97 -8.43 -12.44
C ASN A 138 5.23 -8.25 -11.10
N PHE A 139 5.39 -9.22 -10.19
CA PHE A 139 4.87 -9.15 -8.83
C PHE A 139 5.71 -8.20 -7.96
N VAL A 140 5.04 -7.35 -7.17
CA VAL A 140 5.68 -6.43 -6.23
C VAL A 140 5.13 -6.72 -4.83
N PRO A 141 5.93 -7.29 -3.91
CA PRO A 141 5.49 -7.49 -2.54
C PRO A 141 5.36 -6.13 -1.82
N VAL A 142 4.36 -6.01 -0.96
CA VAL A 142 4.13 -4.81 -0.14
C VAL A 142 4.54 -5.08 1.30
N ILE A 143 5.39 -4.22 1.86
CA ILE A 143 5.66 -4.20 3.30
C ILE A 143 4.84 -3.12 4.00
N GLN A 144 4.46 -3.37 5.25
CA GLN A 144 3.62 -2.49 6.05
C GLN A 144 4.30 -2.13 7.38
N GLY A 145 3.94 -0.95 7.90
CA GLY A 145 4.44 -0.45 9.17
C GLY A 145 3.98 0.98 9.43
N TRP A 146 3.96 1.38 10.71
CA TRP A 146 3.73 2.78 11.11
C TRP A 146 5.01 3.41 11.64
N ARG A 147 5.79 2.70 12.45
CA ARG A 147 7.13 3.13 12.87
C ARG A 147 8.21 2.42 12.06
N PRO A 148 9.45 2.92 12.01
CA PRO A 148 10.56 2.23 11.33
C PRO A 148 10.67 0.75 11.73
N GLU A 149 10.54 0.43 13.02
CA GLU A 149 10.69 -0.92 13.57
C GLU A 149 9.62 -1.88 13.05
N HIS A 150 8.44 -1.36 12.72
CA HIS A 150 7.34 -2.16 12.17
C HIS A 150 7.68 -2.67 10.78
N TYR A 151 8.32 -1.83 9.95
CA TYR A 151 8.76 -2.23 8.62
C TYR A 151 9.91 -3.24 8.71
N LEU A 152 10.86 -3.04 9.64
CA LEU A 152 11.95 -4.00 9.87
C LEU A 152 11.38 -5.37 10.27
N ARG A 153 10.43 -5.41 11.20
CA ARG A 153 9.71 -6.63 11.56
C ARG A 153 9.05 -7.28 10.34
N CYS A 154 8.38 -6.49 9.49
CA CYS A 154 7.74 -7.01 8.28
C CYS A 154 8.74 -7.66 7.32
N ILE A 155 9.95 -7.09 7.20
CA ILE A 155 11.06 -7.63 6.40
C ILE A 155 11.62 -8.90 7.04
N ASP A 156 11.82 -8.93 8.36
CA ASP A 156 12.32 -10.12 9.07
C ASP A 156 11.39 -11.33 8.86
N ARG A 157 10.08 -11.09 8.80
CA ARG A 157 9.06 -12.10 8.52
C ARG A 157 8.94 -12.48 7.04
N MET A 158 9.50 -11.68 6.13
CA MET A 158 9.47 -11.90 4.68
C MET A 158 10.85 -11.67 4.04
N PRO A 159 11.89 -12.45 4.37
CA PRO A 159 13.25 -12.17 3.91
C PRO A 159 13.38 -12.15 2.37
N PHE A 160 12.48 -12.83 1.65
CA PHE A 160 12.44 -12.84 0.17
C PHE A 160 12.26 -11.44 -0.46
N VAL A 161 11.77 -10.44 0.29
CA VAL A 161 11.60 -9.08 -0.23
C VAL A 161 12.94 -8.41 -0.54
N LEU A 162 14.03 -8.85 0.11
CA LEU A 162 15.40 -8.37 -0.13
C LEU A 162 15.92 -8.77 -1.52
N ASP A 163 15.35 -9.81 -2.13
CA ASP A 163 15.73 -10.30 -3.45
C ASP A 163 14.85 -9.71 -4.58
N CYS A 164 13.79 -8.99 -4.20
CA CYS A 164 12.85 -8.41 -5.17
C CYS A 164 13.42 -7.11 -5.77
N PRO A 165 13.36 -6.91 -7.10
CA PRO A 165 13.89 -5.70 -7.74
C PRO A 165 13.11 -4.44 -7.34
N LEU A 166 11.82 -4.61 -7.03
CA LEU A 166 10.92 -3.55 -6.60
C LEU A 166 10.02 -4.08 -5.50
N ILE A 167 9.87 -3.30 -4.43
CA ILE A 167 8.90 -3.54 -3.36
C ILE A 167 8.01 -2.32 -3.15
N GLY A 168 6.79 -2.55 -2.67
CA GLY A 168 5.85 -1.52 -2.29
C GLY A 168 5.98 -1.17 -0.81
N ILE A 169 5.98 0.13 -0.49
CA ILE A 169 6.01 0.62 0.89
C ILE A 169 4.63 1.21 1.21
N GLY A 170 3.87 0.46 2.01
CA GLY A 170 2.52 0.84 2.42
C GLY A 170 2.49 1.93 3.50
N SER A 171 1.30 2.46 3.77
CA SER A 171 1.04 3.43 4.85
C SER A 171 1.83 4.74 4.80
N MET A 172 2.21 5.20 3.60
CA MET A 172 2.98 6.44 3.43
C MET A 172 2.10 7.70 3.33
N CYS A 173 0.84 7.57 2.93
CA CYS A 173 -0.01 8.69 2.50
C CYS A 173 -0.41 9.68 3.62
N ARG A 174 -0.44 9.23 4.88
CA ARG A 174 -0.84 10.02 6.06
C ARG A 174 0.33 10.59 6.84
N ARG A 175 1.57 10.34 6.41
CA ARG A 175 2.78 10.72 7.15
C ARG A 175 3.16 12.18 6.95
N HIS A 176 3.79 12.74 7.96
CA HIS A 176 4.60 13.95 7.80
C HIS A 176 5.92 13.61 7.09
N VAL A 177 6.58 14.61 6.51
CA VAL A 177 7.88 14.41 5.87
C VAL A 177 8.94 14.03 6.91
N GLY A 178 9.07 14.82 7.97
CA GLY A 178 9.99 14.59 9.09
C GLY A 178 9.31 14.00 10.33
N GLY A 179 10.11 13.85 11.39
CA GLY A 179 9.70 13.23 12.66
C GLY A 179 10.03 11.73 12.73
N PRO A 180 9.89 11.10 13.91
CA PRO A 180 10.30 9.71 14.14
C PRO A 180 9.53 8.69 13.29
N ASN A 181 8.27 9.00 12.96
CA ASN A 181 7.43 8.21 12.06
C ASN A 181 7.27 8.89 10.68
N GLY A 182 8.14 9.86 10.36
CA GLY A 182 8.10 10.60 9.10
C GLY A 182 8.56 9.76 7.92
N ILE A 183 8.27 10.25 6.71
CA ILE A 183 8.72 9.63 5.45
C ILE A 183 10.24 9.42 5.46
N LEU A 184 11.01 10.42 5.89
CA LEU A 184 12.48 10.34 5.88
C LEU A 184 13.03 9.31 6.86
N ALA A 185 12.49 9.22 8.08
CA ALA A 185 12.93 8.24 9.08
C ALA A 185 12.67 6.79 8.63
N VAL A 186 11.51 6.55 8.00
CA VAL A 186 11.20 5.24 7.41
C VAL A 186 12.16 4.92 6.26
N LEU A 187 12.40 5.88 5.36
CA LEU A 187 13.33 5.66 4.24
C LEU A 187 14.76 5.37 4.70
N GLU A 188 15.26 6.06 5.74
CA GLU A 188 16.59 5.82 6.30
C GLU A 188 16.72 4.41 6.91
N ALA A 189 15.73 3.99 7.70
CA ALA A 189 15.71 2.64 8.27
C ALA A 189 15.65 1.55 7.19
N LEU A 190 14.83 1.76 6.15
CA LEU A 190 14.74 0.85 5.01
C LEU A 190 16.03 0.84 4.17
N ASP A 191 16.68 1.99 3.95
CA ASP A 191 17.94 2.04 3.20
C ASP A 191 19.02 1.20 3.87
N SER A 192 19.11 1.30 5.20
CA SER A 192 19.98 0.48 6.03
C SER A 192 19.65 -1.01 5.95
N ALA A 193 18.36 -1.38 6.12
CA ALA A 193 17.92 -2.76 6.05
C ALA A 193 18.17 -3.43 4.68
N PHE A 194 18.11 -2.64 3.60
CA PHE A 194 18.35 -3.10 2.24
C PHE A 194 19.79 -2.86 1.77
N ALA A 195 20.71 -2.48 2.66
CA ALA A 195 22.11 -2.25 2.32
C ALA A 195 22.72 -3.46 1.57
N GLY A 196 23.39 -3.20 0.44
CA GLY A 196 23.95 -4.26 -0.41
C GLY A 196 22.97 -4.91 -1.41
N THR A 197 21.67 -4.65 -1.33
CA THR A 197 20.68 -5.13 -2.31
C THR A 197 20.47 -4.13 -3.45
N ALA A 198 20.01 -4.63 -4.61
CA ALA A 198 19.57 -3.81 -5.74
C ALA A 198 18.10 -3.35 -5.64
N THR A 199 17.39 -3.73 -4.56
CA THR A 199 15.97 -3.47 -4.39
C THR A 199 15.66 -1.98 -4.36
N ARG A 200 14.59 -1.62 -5.08
CA ARG A 200 14.03 -0.28 -5.14
C ARG A 200 12.64 -0.22 -4.53
N PHE A 201 12.19 0.99 -4.21
CA PHE A 201 10.95 1.24 -3.50
C PHE A 201 9.91 1.97 -4.37
N HIS A 202 8.68 1.47 -4.35
CA HIS A 202 7.49 2.21 -4.72
C HIS A 202 6.79 2.73 -3.46
N LEU A 203 6.60 4.05 -3.34
CA LEU A 203 5.93 4.64 -2.17
C LEU A 203 4.47 4.97 -2.51
N PHE A 204 3.53 4.33 -1.82
CA PHE A 204 2.11 4.47 -2.12
C PHE A 204 1.50 5.77 -1.60
N GLY A 205 0.78 6.48 -2.47
CA GLY A 205 -0.14 7.56 -2.11
C GLY A 205 0.53 8.82 -1.55
N LEU A 206 1.79 9.12 -1.93
CA LEU A 206 2.48 10.31 -1.45
C LEU A 206 1.83 11.61 -1.96
N LYS A 207 1.88 12.65 -1.13
CA LYS A 207 1.49 14.01 -1.50
C LYS A 207 2.72 14.78 -2.02
N SER A 208 2.49 15.89 -2.72
CA SER A 208 3.56 16.68 -3.38
C SER A 208 4.80 16.95 -2.51
N GLN A 209 4.62 17.40 -1.26
CA GLN A 209 5.77 17.62 -0.36
C GLN A 209 6.54 16.31 -0.09
N GLY A 210 5.84 15.22 0.23
CA GLY A 210 6.47 13.91 0.41
C GLY A 210 7.19 13.41 -0.84
N ILE A 211 6.60 13.62 -2.03
CA ILE A 211 7.19 13.25 -3.32
C ILE A 211 8.53 13.97 -3.54
N GLN A 212 8.60 15.28 -3.26
CA GLN A 212 9.83 16.07 -3.45
C GLN A 212 10.99 15.52 -2.61
N HIS A 213 10.72 15.12 -1.37
CA HIS A 213 11.73 14.54 -0.49
C HIS A 213 12.08 13.10 -0.86
N ALA A 214 11.09 12.26 -1.15
CA ALA A 214 11.30 10.88 -1.54
C ALA A 214 12.05 10.73 -2.87
N ALA A 215 11.83 11.63 -3.83
CA ALA A 215 12.52 11.62 -5.12
C ALA A 215 14.04 11.78 -5.00
N MET A 216 14.53 12.29 -3.87
CA MET A 216 15.96 12.46 -3.62
C MET A 216 16.63 11.20 -3.06
N HIS A 217 15.83 10.21 -2.65
CA HIS A 217 16.33 8.99 -2.04
C HIS A 217 16.73 7.96 -3.12
N PRO A 218 17.97 7.44 -3.12
CA PRO A 218 18.50 6.63 -4.22
C PRO A 218 17.70 5.36 -4.51
N ARG A 219 17.10 4.75 -3.48
CA ARG A 219 16.27 3.55 -3.64
C ARG A 219 14.85 3.81 -4.13
N VAL A 220 14.33 5.04 -4.06
CA VAL A 220 12.96 5.31 -4.48
C VAL A 220 12.88 5.24 -6.00
N ALA A 221 12.23 4.20 -6.55
CA ALA A 221 11.99 4.05 -7.99
C ALA A 221 10.81 4.90 -8.45
N SER A 222 9.75 4.92 -7.65
CA SER A 222 8.53 5.62 -8.01
C SER A 222 7.66 5.91 -6.80
N CYS A 223 6.71 6.82 -6.99
CA CYS A 223 5.60 7.06 -6.08
C CYS A 223 4.36 7.29 -6.92
N ASP A 224 3.18 7.00 -6.38
CA ASP A 224 1.92 7.41 -6.98
C ASP A 224 1.23 8.51 -6.16
N SER A 225 0.28 9.20 -6.80
CA SER A 225 -0.59 10.13 -6.12
C SER A 225 -1.89 10.34 -6.86
N GLN A 226 -2.95 10.49 -6.08
CA GLN A 226 -4.23 11.04 -6.52
C GLN A 226 -4.54 12.38 -5.85
N ALA A 227 -3.54 13.07 -5.28
CA ALA A 227 -3.73 14.32 -4.53
C ALA A 227 -4.36 15.44 -5.39
N TYR A 228 -4.12 15.42 -6.71
CA TYR A 228 -4.78 16.31 -7.67
C TYR A 228 -6.32 16.21 -7.62
N GLY A 229 -6.88 15.05 -7.24
CA GLY A 229 -8.32 14.85 -7.12
C GLY A 229 -8.93 15.60 -5.94
N MET A 230 -8.20 15.74 -4.84
CA MET A 230 -8.59 16.58 -3.70
C MET A 230 -8.48 18.05 -4.06
N ALA A 231 -7.38 18.45 -4.68
CA ALA A 231 -7.21 19.82 -5.19
C ALA A 231 -8.35 20.20 -6.13
N ALA A 232 -8.72 19.31 -7.07
CA ALA A 232 -9.83 19.54 -7.99
C ALA A 232 -11.19 19.66 -7.29
N ARG A 233 -11.41 18.95 -6.19
CA ARG A 233 -12.64 19.09 -5.38
C ARG A 233 -12.68 20.46 -4.70
N GLN A 234 -11.60 20.88 -4.06
CA GLN A 234 -11.52 22.17 -3.38
C GLN A 234 -11.65 23.34 -4.37
N ASP A 235 -10.98 23.24 -5.50
CA ASP A 235 -10.98 24.25 -6.55
C ASP A 235 -12.35 24.39 -7.22
N ALA A 236 -12.99 23.28 -7.58
CA ALA A 236 -14.35 23.30 -8.12
C ALA A 236 -15.37 23.89 -7.14
N TRP A 237 -15.23 23.61 -5.83
CA TRP A 237 -16.06 24.20 -4.80
C TRP A 237 -15.88 25.73 -4.71
N LYS A 238 -14.63 26.22 -4.69
CA LYS A 238 -14.32 27.66 -4.68
C LYS A 238 -14.85 28.36 -5.94
N ALA A 239 -14.70 27.71 -7.10
CA ALA A 239 -15.15 28.22 -8.39
C ALA A 239 -16.66 28.05 -8.61
N ARG A 240 -17.40 27.42 -7.69
CA ARG A 240 -18.82 27.04 -7.84
C ARG A 240 -19.10 26.30 -9.15
N ALA A 241 -18.16 25.46 -9.58
CA ALA A 241 -18.21 24.70 -10.82
C ALA A 241 -18.43 23.21 -10.54
N ALA A 242 -18.96 22.50 -11.54
CA ALA A 242 -19.03 21.04 -11.49
C ALA A 242 -17.62 20.43 -11.63
N LYS A 243 -17.30 19.45 -10.77
CA LYS A 243 -16.05 18.66 -10.83
C LYS A 243 -16.10 17.61 -11.95
N SER A 244 -16.18 18.06 -13.20
CA SER A 244 -16.19 17.18 -14.38
C SER A 244 -14.83 16.49 -14.59
N ASP A 245 -14.81 15.35 -15.29
CA ASP A 245 -13.56 14.64 -15.61
C ASP A 245 -12.58 15.53 -16.40
N ARG A 246 -13.09 16.40 -17.29
CA ARG A 246 -12.26 17.38 -18.03
C ARG A 246 -11.63 18.42 -17.10
N TYR A 247 -12.37 18.88 -16.10
CA TYR A 247 -11.85 19.81 -15.09
C TYR A 247 -10.72 19.18 -14.28
N VAL A 248 -10.95 17.97 -13.79
CA VAL A 248 -9.95 17.21 -13.02
C VAL A 248 -8.72 16.91 -13.88
N ALA A 249 -8.91 16.57 -15.16
CA ALA A 249 -7.80 16.31 -16.09
C ALA A 249 -6.90 17.54 -16.29
N GLY A 250 -7.47 18.73 -16.39
CA GLY A 250 -6.69 19.98 -16.47
C GLY A 250 -5.83 20.22 -15.22
N ILE A 251 -6.38 19.95 -14.02
CA ILE A 251 -5.64 20.07 -12.76
C ILE A 251 -4.57 18.98 -12.64
N MET A 252 -4.90 17.75 -13.02
CA MET A 252 -3.98 16.61 -13.04
C MET A 252 -2.76 16.90 -13.91
N ARG A 253 -2.96 17.45 -15.12
CA ARG A 253 -1.88 17.86 -16.03
C ARG A 253 -0.94 18.85 -15.36
N ARG A 254 -1.47 19.99 -14.89
CA ARG A 254 -0.65 21.04 -14.25
C ARG A 254 0.10 20.50 -13.04
N TRP A 255 -0.58 19.69 -12.22
CA TRP A 255 0.02 19.07 -11.04
C TRP A 255 1.20 18.17 -11.42
N TYR A 256 1.04 17.32 -12.43
CA TYR A 256 2.06 16.38 -12.88
C TYR A 256 3.28 17.08 -13.47
N GLU A 257 3.05 18.05 -14.38
CA GLU A 257 4.12 18.87 -14.97
C GLU A 257 4.91 19.62 -13.88
N GLN A 258 4.23 20.15 -12.86
CA GLN A 258 4.87 20.79 -11.72
C GLN A 258 5.71 19.82 -10.88
N GLN A 259 5.26 18.57 -10.68
CA GLN A 259 6.07 17.56 -9.98
C GLN A 259 7.35 17.27 -10.75
N LEU A 260 7.25 17.03 -12.06
CA LEU A 260 8.42 16.78 -12.92
C LEU A 260 9.40 17.95 -12.94
N ALA A 261 8.89 19.18 -13.07
CA ALA A 261 9.72 20.38 -13.03
C ALA A 261 10.48 20.47 -11.70
N THR A 262 9.81 20.22 -10.57
CA THR A 262 10.42 20.30 -9.25
C THR A 262 11.49 19.23 -9.04
N MET A 263 11.24 18.00 -9.49
CA MET A 263 12.22 16.91 -9.41
C MET A 263 13.50 17.22 -10.20
N ARG A 264 13.41 17.93 -11.33
CA ARG A 264 14.57 18.32 -12.15
C ARG A 264 15.44 19.40 -11.50
N THR A 265 14.86 20.25 -10.66
CA THR A 265 15.54 21.41 -10.08
C THR A 265 16.01 21.20 -8.64
N THR A 266 15.64 20.09 -8.00
CA THR A 266 15.97 19.84 -6.59
C THR A 266 17.33 19.15 -6.49
N PRO A 267 18.37 19.77 -5.89
CA PRO A 267 19.66 19.13 -5.69
C PRO A 267 19.54 17.98 -4.69
N SER A 268 20.24 16.86 -4.92
CA SER A 268 20.37 15.78 -3.93
C SER A 268 20.98 16.36 -2.65
N ARG A 269 20.20 16.42 -1.58
CA ARG A 269 20.73 16.65 -0.24
C ARG A 269 20.95 15.30 0.43
N PRO A 270 22.21 14.93 0.75
CA PRO A 270 22.45 13.87 1.69
C PRO A 270 22.07 14.36 3.09
N GLY A 271 21.25 13.57 3.78
CA GLY A 271 21.03 13.67 5.22
C GLY A 271 20.02 14.74 5.65
N LEU A 272 19.18 14.35 6.62
CA LEU A 272 19.12 14.95 7.96
C LEU A 272 17.86 14.43 8.67
N ASN A 273 18.02 13.43 9.52
CA ASN A 273 17.73 13.49 10.95
C ASN A 273 17.86 12.09 11.52
N HIS A 274 18.90 11.86 12.34
CA HIS A 274 18.92 10.69 13.21
C HIS A 274 17.63 10.69 14.03
N ALA A 275 16.83 9.63 13.87
CA ALA A 275 15.80 9.34 14.84
C ALA A 275 16.48 9.20 16.21
N PRO A 276 15.90 9.77 17.29
CA PRO A 276 16.35 9.43 18.62
C PRO A 276 16.28 7.89 18.77
N PRO A 277 17.21 7.28 19.53
CA PRO A 277 17.16 5.84 19.77
C PRO A 277 15.77 5.48 20.28
N PRO A 278 15.22 4.32 19.86
CA PRO A 278 13.92 3.88 20.34
C PRO A 278 13.92 3.89 21.86
N GLU A 279 12.86 4.42 22.47
CA GLU A 279 12.70 4.34 23.92
C GLU A 279 12.75 2.87 24.33
N SER A 280 13.57 2.56 25.32
CA SER A 280 13.62 1.21 25.89
C SER A 280 12.21 0.83 26.33
N PRO A 281 11.65 -0.30 25.86
CA PRO A 281 10.32 -0.70 26.26
C PRO A 281 10.27 -0.84 27.78
N ALA A 282 9.20 -0.32 28.39
CA ALA A 282 8.97 -0.50 29.82
C ALA A 282 8.98 -2.00 30.16
N ARG A 283 9.53 -2.37 31.32
CA ARG A 283 9.43 -3.77 31.78
C ARG A 283 7.96 -4.09 32.02
N LEU A 284 7.42 -4.98 31.20
CA LEU A 284 6.08 -5.53 31.38
C LEU A 284 6.03 -6.40 32.64
N ALA A 285 4.88 -6.41 33.30
CA ALA A 285 4.62 -7.38 34.35
C ALA A 285 4.66 -8.82 33.77
N PRO A 286 5.00 -9.85 34.56
CA PRO A 286 5.13 -11.22 34.04
C PRO A 286 3.90 -11.74 33.30
N HIS A 287 2.69 -11.38 33.75
CA HIS A 287 1.45 -11.79 33.09
C HIS A 287 1.25 -11.09 31.73
N GLU A 288 1.58 -9.80 31.64
CA GLU A 288 1.52 -9.04 30.38
C GLU A 288 2.55 -9.56 29.37
N ALA A 289 3.74 -9.94 29.84
CA ALA A 289 4.76 -10.57 29.01
C ALA A 289 4.28 -11.91 28.43
N ARG A 290 3.65 -12.77 29.24
CA ARG A 290 3.07 -14.03 28.76
C ARG A 290 1.99 -13.81 27.70
N ILE A 291 1.09 -12.85 27.91
CA ILE A 291 0.04 -12.52 26.92
C ILE A 291 0.66 -12.00 25.62
N ARG A 292 1.67 -11.13 25.70
CA ARG A 292 2.39 -10.64 24.52
C ARG A 292 3.05 -11.79 23.75
N ASP A 293 3.69 -12.71 24.45
CA ASP A 293 4.37 -13.85 23.82
C ASP A 293 3.35 -14.79 23.15
N ALA A 294 2.20 -15.02 23.78
CA ALA A 294 1.08 -15.75 23.16
C ALA A 294 0.54 -15.05 21.91
N TYR A 295 0.39 -13.73 21.93
CA TYR A 295 0.03 -12.97 20.72
C TYR A 295 1.05 -13.14 19.59
N GLU A 296 2.34 -13.15 19.91
CA GLU A 296 3.41 -13.35 18.94
C GLU A 296 3.34 -14.74 18.30
N GLU A 297 3.02 -15.76 19.09
CA GLU A 297 2.79 -17.13 18.60
C GLU A 297 1.53 -17.23 17.73
N LEU A 298 0.40 -16.65 18.16
CA LEU A 298 -0.82 -16.58 17.34
C LEU A 298 -0.57 -15.88 16.00
N ARG A 299 0.22 -14.80 15.99
CA ARG A 299 0.62 -14.10 14.75
C ARG A 299 1.45 -15.00 13.86
N ALA A 300 2.42 -15.73 14.40
CA ALA A 300 3.22 -16.68 13.63
C ALA A 300 2.37 -17.79 13.00
N LEU A 301 1.40 -18.33 13.76
CA LEU A 301 0.44 -19.32 13.25
C LEU A 301 -0.47 -18.72 12.16
N HIS A 302 -0.90 -17.47 12.32
CA HIS A 302 -1.66 -16.76 11.29
C HIS A 302 -0.82 -16.53 10.01
N GLU A 303 0.43 -16.10 10.15
CA GLU A 303 1.38 -15.93 9.04
C GLU A 303 1.57 -17.24 8.26
N ALA A 304 1.69 -18.37 8.98
CA ALA A 304 1.90 -19.71 8.43
C ALA A 304 0.69 -20.30 7.71
N GLY A 305 -0.51 -19.72 7.88
CA GLY A 305 -1.73 -20.27 7.29
C GLY A 305 -2.66 -20.97 8.28
N GLU A 306 -2.17 -21.28 9.48
CA GLU A 306 -2.76 -22.21 10.45
C GLU A 306 -3.94 -21.62 11.21
N LEU A 307 -3.94 -20.29 11.43
CA LEU A 307 -5.06 -19.57 12.05
C LEU A 307 -5.66 -18.52 11.13
N SER A 308 -6.97 -18.30 11.27
CA SER A 308 -7.69 -17.20 10.63
C SER A 308 -7.45 -15.88 11.37
N TRP A 309 -7.73 -14.75 10.69
CA TRP A 309 -7.61 -13.42 11.29
C TRP A 309 -8.47 -13.27 12.55
N SER A 310 -9.68 -13.81 12.58
CA SER A 310 -10.58 -13.72 13.73
C SER A 310 -10.06 -14.41 15.00
N GLN A 311 -9.05 -15.28 14.86
CA GLN A 311 -8.40 -15.95 15.97
C GLN A 311 -7.23 -15.14 16.54
N LEU A 312 -6.81 -14.05 15.88
CA LEU A 312 -5.96 -13.03 16.48
C LEU A 312 -6.82 -12.15 17.40
N SER A 313 -7.10 -12.64 18.62
CA SER A 313 -7.95 -11.94 19.57
C SER A 313 -7.41 -12.01 21.00
N PRO A 314 -7.80 -11.04 21.87
CA PRO A 314 -7.38 -11.06 23.27
C PRO A 314 -7.78 -12.33 24.01
N GLN A 315 -8.90 -12.92 23.62
CA GLN A 315 -9.38 -14.16 24.22
C GLN A 315 -8.43 -15.32 23.89
N HIS A 316 -8.13 -15.57 22.61
CA HIS A 316 -7.23 -16.66 22.23
C HIS A 316 -5.82 -16.47 22.80
N ALA A 317 -5.34 -15.22 22.87
CA ALA A 317 -4.05 -14.93 23.48
C ALA A 317 -4.04 -15.26 24.98
N TYR A 318 -5.15 -14.99 25.69
CA TYR A 318 -5.29 -15.35 27.09
C TYR A 318 -5.39 -16.88 27.29
N GLU A 319 -6.18 -17.56 26.44
CA GLU A 319 -6.33 -19.01 26.48
C GLU A 319 -4.98 -19.71 26.26
N MET A 320 -4.26 -19.33 25.20
CA MET A 320 -2.91 -19.83 24.92
C MET A 320 -1.91 -19.50 26.04
N ALA A 321 -2.01 -18.31 26.64
CA ALA A 321 -1.09 -17.90 27.69
C ALA A 321 -1.27 -18.65 29.01
N PHE A 322 -2.47 -19.16 29.34
CA PHE A 322 -2.80 -19.61 30.70
C PHE A 322 -3.66 -20.88 30.82
N LEU A 323 -4.25 -21.39 29.74
CA LEU A 323 -5.19 -22.52 29.79
C LEU A 323 -4.67 -23.80 29.12
N ASP A 324 -3.55 -23.73 28.41
CA ASP A 324 -2.88 -24.89 27.79
C ASP A 324 -1.82 -25.56 28.71
N GLU A 325 -1.86 -25.30 30.04
CA GLU A 325 -1.02 -25.96 31.07
C GLU A 325 -1.73 -27.13 31.78
#